data_AF-A0A2U2RW21-F1
#
_entry.id   AF-A0A2U2RW21-F1
#
_cell.length_a   1.000
_cell.length_b   1.000
_cell.length_c   1.000
_cell.angle_alpha   90.00
_cell.angle_beta   90.00
_cell.angle_gamma   90.00
#
_symmetry.space_group_name_H-M   'P 1'
#
loop_
_entity.id
_entity.type
_entity.pdbx_description
1 polymer ?
#
loop_
_entity_poly.entity_id
_entity_poly.type
_entity_poly.pdbx_seq_one_letter_code
_entity_poly.pdbx_strand_id
1 'polypeptide(L)'
;MRFIIIKIFFISFFFGCKKIIVSKNKLTFSDCKVFIEGELFTGEFETYQSNKYILSKVKKGVLKSEKTFMNEKLLTEKSFNFCNKGYQIIFNPDGKLNSEGYFLENNRIGLWKYYIKDSMYTIQY
;
A
#
# COMPACT_ATOMS: atom_id res chain seq x y z
N MET A 1 30.80 39.40 38.06
CA MET A 1 30.22 39.15 36.72
C MET A 1 30.32 37.65 36.43
N ARG A 2 29.21 36.91 36.51
CA ARG A 2 29.19 35.44 36.34
C ARG A 2 28.54 35.15 34.98
N PHE A 3 29.34 34.69 34.02
CA PHE A 3 28.85 34.29 32.70
C PHE A 3 28.17 32.93 32.80
N ILE A 4 26.87 32.88 32.53
CA ILE A 4 26.12 31.63 32.40
C ILE A 4 26.27 31.18 30.94
N ILE A 5 27.08 30.13 30.73
CA ILE A 5 27.18 29.47 29.43
C ILE A 5 25.96 28.54 29.31
N ILE A 6 24.92 29.00 28.62
CA ILE A 6 23.80 28.16 28.22
C ILE A 6 24.33 27.19 27.17
N LYS A 7 24.51 25.92 27.55
CA LYS A 7 24.73 24.82 26.61
C LYS A 7 23.47 24.68 25.76
N ILE A 8 23.44 25.37 24.62
CA ILE A 8 22.48 25.10 23.55
C ILE A 8 22.86 23.73 23.01
N PHE A 9 22.21 22.69 23.53
CA PHE A 9 22.11 21.42 22.86
C PHE A 9 21.32 21.70 21.59
N PHE A 10 22.03 21.88 20.47
CA PHE A 10 21.48 21.76 19.14
C PHE A 10 21.03 20.31 18.99
N ILE A 11 19.83 20.01 19.50
CA ILE A 11 19.10 18.81 19.12
C ILE A 11 18.67 19.12 17.69
N SER A 12 19.50 18.70 16.74
CA SER A 12 19.09 18.54 15.36
C SER A 12 17.91 17.57 15.36
N PHE A 13 16.70 18.12 15.44
CA PHE A 13 15.49 17.42 15.07
C PHE A 13 15.63 17.10 13.59
N PHE A 14 16.18 15.91 13.30
CA PHE A 14 15.95 15.26 12.03
C PHE A 14 14.43 15.02 11.97
N PHE A 15 13.70 15.98 11.39
CA PHE A 15 12.35 15.75 10.89
C PHE A 15 12.45 14.79 9.69
N GLY A 16 12.95 13.58 9.92
CA GLY A 16 12.58 12.46 9.09
C GLY A 16 11.07 12.33 9.27
N CYS A 17 10.31 12.50 8.19
CA CYS A 17 8.89 12.15 8.17
C CYS A 17 8.78 10.68 8.58
N LYS A 18 8.66 10.40 9.89
CA LYS A 18 8.39 9.06 10.37
C LYS A 18 7.00 8.75 9.88
N LYS A 19 6.91 7.95 8.83
CA LYS A 19 5.65 7.55 8.23
C LYS A 19 4.85 6.81 9.31
N ILE A 20 3.80 7.45 9.81
CA ILE A 20 2.93 6.85 10.82
C ILE A 20 2.07 5.82 10.11
N ILE A 21 2.38 4.54 10.33
CA ILE A 21 1.56 3.42 9.86
C ILE A 21 0.57 3.08 10.97
N VAL A 22 -0.71 3.01 10.63
CA VAL A 22 -1.79 2.72 11.58
C VAL A 22 -2.15 1.24 11.50
N SER A 23 -2.50 0.62 12.64
CA SER A 23 -3.06 -0.73 12.64
C SER A 23 -4.52 -0.71 12.18
N LYS A 24 -4.92 -1.69 11.35
CA LYS A 24 -6.29 -1.79 10.81
C LYS A 24 -7.38 -1.76 11.88
N ASN A 25 -7.12 -2.28 13.09
CA ASN A 25 -8.10 -2.31 14.17
C ASN A 25 -8.53 -0.92 14.70
N LYS A 26 -7.76 0.13 14.41
CA LYS A 26 -8.11 1.53 14.72
C LYS A 26 -8.97 2.18 13.64
N LEU A 27 -9.23 1.48 12.54
CA LEU A 27 -9.93 2.01 11.38
C LEU A 27 -11.33 1.42 11.27
N THR A 28 -12.28 2.24 10.84
CA THR A 28 -13.64 1.82 10.51
C THR A 28 -13.81 1.83 8.99
N PHE A 29 -14.49 0.81 8.46
CA PHE A 29 -14.77 0.67 7.03
C PHE A 29 -16.28 0.69 6.83
N SER A 30 -16.79 1.65 6.06
CA SER A 30 -18.22 1.78 5.73
C SER A 30 -18.37 2.41 4.35
N ASP A 31 -19.26 1.89 3.52
CA ASP A 31 -19.57 2.43 2.19
C ASP A 31 -18.33 2.77 1.35
N CYS A 32 -17.37 1.84 1.31
CA CYS A 32 -16.11 2.00 0.59
C CYS A 32 -15.24 3.18 1.03
N LYS A 33 -15.49 3.70 2.22
CA LYS A 33 -14.68 4.71 2.89
C LYS A 33 -14.02 4.13 4.14
N VAL A 34 -12.82 4.64 4.40
CA VAL A 34 -12.01 4.31 5.57
C VAL A 34 -11.99 5.51 6.50
N PHE A 35 -12.27 5.28 7.77
CA PHE A 35 -12.34 6.30 8.80
C PHE A 35 -11.37 6.00 9.93
N ILE A 36 -10.88 7.05 10.59
CA ILE A 36 -10.17 6.99 11.87
C ILE A 36 -10.86 7.95 12.82
N GLU A 37 -11.30 7.46 13.98
CA GLU A 37 -11.99 8.29 14.99
C GLU A 37 -13.18 9.09 14.43
N GLY A 38 -13.89 8.53 13.43
CA GLY A 38 -15.03 9.17 12.76
C GLY A 38 -14.69 10.08 11.58
N GLU A 39 -13.41 10.39 11.35
CA GLU A 39 -12.96 11.25 10.25
C GLU A 39 -12.42 10.45 9.05
N LEU A 40 -12.46 11.04 7.85
CA LEU A 40 -11.93 10.41 6.63
C LEU A 40 -10.42 10.18 6.74
N PHE A 41 -10.02 8.92 6.76
CA PHE A 41 -8.62 8.55 6.94
C PHE A 41 -7.76 8.95 5.74
N THR A 42 -6.60 9.53 6.00
CA THR A 42 -5.54 9.74 5.00
C THR A 42 -4.23 9.24 5.59
N GLY A 43 -3.59 8.28 4.93
CA GLY A 43 -2.38 7.67 5.44
C GLY A 43 -2.22 6.26 4.93
N GLU A 44 -1.44 5.49 5.67
CA GLU A 44 -1.20 4.08 5.38
C GLU A 44 -1.52 3.23 6.59
N PHE A 45 -2.02 2.02 6.31
CA PHE A 45 -2.26 1.02 7.33
C PHE A 45 -1.75 -0.34 6.89
N GLU A 46 -1.32 -1.13 7.86
CA GLU A 46 -0.81 -2.46 7.62
C GLU A 46 -1.82 -3.54 8.03
N THR A 47 -1.75 -4.65 7.30
CA THR A 47 -2.47 -5.89 7.66
C THR A 47 -1.56 -7.08 7.45
N TYR A 48 -1.76 -8.11 8.26
CA TYR A 48 -1.07 -9.38 8.14
C TYR A 48 -2.09 -10.47 7.81
N GLN A 49 -1.84 -11.24 6.76
CA GLN A 49 -2.67 -12.37 6.35
C GLN A 49 -1.76 -13.59 6.17
N SER A 50 -1.78 -14.52 7.15
CA SER A 50 -0.81 -15.62 7.21
C SER A 50 0.62 -15.07 7.19
N ASN A 51 1.43 -15.42 6.18
CA ASN A 51 2.80 -14.95 5.99
C ASN A 51 2.91 -13.70 5.08
N LYS A 52 1.78 -13.07 4.73
CA LYS A 52 1.75 -11.90 3.85
C LYS A 52 1.60 -10.61 4.66
N TYR A 53 2.48 -9.66 4.38
CA TYR A 53 2.38 -8.28 4.84
C TYR A 53 1.72 -7.44 3.76
N ILE A 54 0.67 -6.69 4.09
CA ILE A 54 -0.05 -5.85 3.13
C ILE A 54 -0.05 -4.41 3.63
N LEU A 55 0.56 -3.52 2.84
CA LEU A 55 0.58 -2.09 3.08
C LEU A 55 -0.46 -1.40 2.20
N SER A 56 -1.46 -0.79 2.83
CA SER A 56 -2.58 -0.13 2.18
C SER A 56 -2.46 1.38 2.28
N LYS A 57 -2.72 2.11 1.19
CA LYS A 57 -2.69 3.57 1.15
C LYS A 57 -4.09 4.12 0.91
N VAL A 58 -4.47 5.07 1.75
CA VAL A 58 -5.79 5.72 1.73
C VAL A 58 -5.62 7.22 1.59
N LYS A 59 -6.47 7.85 0.79
CA LYS A 59 -6.52 9.31 0.65
C LYS A 59 -7.97 9.79 0.77
N LYS A 60 -8.25 10.63 1.77
CA LYS A 60 -9.58 11.17 2.07
C LYS A 60 -10.64 10.06 2.15
N GLY A 61 -10.32 9.00 2.89
CA GLY A 61 -11.15 7.81 3.09
C GLY A 61 -11.19 6.84 1.91
N VAL A 62 -10.63 7.18 0.74
CA VAL A 62 -10.64 6.29 -0.43
C VAL A 62 -9.38 5.45 -0.47
N LEU A 63 -9.52 4.12 -0.50
CA LEU A 63 -8.42 3.20 -0.76
C LEU A 63 -7.84 3.47 -2.16
N LYS A 64 -6.53 3.71 -2.24
CA LYS A 64 -5.84 4.05 -3.49
C LYS A 64 -4.94 2.95 -3.98
N SER A 65 -4.22 2.30 -3.08
CA SER A 65 -3.31 1.22 -3.46
C SER A 65 -3.05 0.25 -2.34
N GLU A 66 -2.69 -0.97 -2.70
CA GLU A 66 -2.17 -2.00 -1.79
C GLU A 66 -0.89 -2.57 -2.36
N LYS A 67 0.10 -2.81 -1.50
CA LYS A 67 1.29 -3.61 -1.82
C LYS A 67 1.30 -4.83 -0.92
N THR A 68 1.41 -6.01 -1.51
CA THR A 68 1.51 -7.27 -0.78
C THR A 68 2.91 -7.83 -0.88
N PHE A 69 3.48 -8.16 0.27
CA PHE A 69 4.81 -8.71 0.43
C PHE A 69 4.74 -10.07 1.08
N MET A 70 5.69 -10.94 0.75
CA MET A 70 5.91 -12.22 1.42
C MET A 70 7.41 -12.45 1.51
N ASN A 71 7.92 -12.68 2.72
CA ASN A 71 9.36 -12.80 2.97
C ASN A 71 10.15 -11.62 2.36
N GLU A 72 9.69 -10.40 2.62
CA GLU A 72 10.26 -9.13 2.11
C GLU A 72 10.20 -8.94 0.58
N LYS A 73 9.73 -9.93 -0.18
CA LYS A 73 9.56 -9.82 -1.63
C LYS A 73 8.19 -9.26 -1.97
N LEU A 74 8.15 -8.26 -2.85
CA LEU A 74 6.91 -7.71 -3.40
C LEU A 74 6.25 -8.76 -4.31
N LEU A 75 5.03 -9.15 -3.99
CA LEU A 75 4.24 -10.11 -4.77
C LEU A 75 3.26 -9.41 -5.69
N THR A 76 2.55 -8.41 -5.17
CA THR A 76 1.51 -7.72 -5.93
C THR A 76 1.41 -6.25 -5.58
N GLU A 77 1.07 -5.44 -6.57
CA GLU A 77 0.60 -4.07 -6.39
C GLU A 77 -0.82 -3.95 -6.95
N LYS A 78 -1.74 -3.41 -6.18
CA LYS A 78 -3.09 -3.05 -6.63
C LYS A 78 -3.24 -1.55 -6.62
N SER A 79 -3.80 -0.99 -7.69
CA SER A 79 -4.27 0.39 -7.78
C SER A 79 -5.78 0.39 -7.89
N PHE A 80 -6.47 1.17 -7.07
CA PHE A 80 -7.93 1.13 -6.95
C PHE A 80 -8.57 2.33 -7.65
N ASN A 81 -9.45 2.04 -8.61
CA ASN A 81 -10.38 3.02 -9.17
C ASN A 81 -11.60 3.16 -8.26
N PHE A 82 -12.04 2.03 -7.69
CA PHE A 82 -13.06 1.90 -6.65
C PHE A 82 -12.57 0.88 -5.61
N CYS A 83 -13.18 0.86 -4.42
CA CYS A 83 -12.79 -0.03 -3.32
C CYS A 83 -12.62 -1.52 -3.69
N ASN A 84 -13.43 -2.02 -4.64
CA ASN A 84 -13.42 -3.41 -5.10
C ASN A 84 -12.97 -3.56 -6.56
N LYS A 85 -12.59 -2.48 -7.24
CA LYS A 85 -12.22 -2.50 -8.66
C LYS A 85 -10.95 -1.71 -8.93
N GLY A 86 -10.07 -2.29 -9.71
CA GLY A 86 -8.81 -1.64 -9.98
C GLY A 86 -7.96 -2.37 -11.00
N TYR A 87 -6.68 -2.04 -10.98
CA TYR A 87 -5.64 -2.67 -11.77
C TYR A 87 -4.67 -3.36 -10.83
N GLN A 88 -4.23 -4.56 -11.18
CA GLN A 88 -3.32 -5.36 -10.38
C GLN A 88 -2.09 -5.71 -11.22
N ILE A 89 -0.93 -5.63 -10.56
CA ILE A 89 0.36 -6.07 -11.06
C ILE A 89 0.82 -7.22 -10.16
N ILE A 90 1.32 -8.29 -10.76
CA ILE A 90 1.85 -9.48 -10.08
C ILE A 90 3.31 -9.65 -10.48
N PHE A 91 4.16 -9.90 -9.50
CA PHE A 91 5.59 -10.11 -9.68
C PHE A 91 5.97 -11.56 -9.40
N ASN A 92 7.01 -12.02 -10.09
CA ASN A 92 7.65 -13.31 -9.84
C ASN A 92 8.59 -13.24 -8.61
N PRO A 93 9.09 -14.39 -8.11
CA PRO A 93 10.03 -14.44 -6.97
C PRO A 93 11.33 -13.64 -7.15
N ASP A 94 11.69 -13.30 -8.39
CA ASP A 94 12.85 -12.47 -8.73
C ASP A 94 12.52 -10.97 -8.81
N GLY A 95 11.28 -10.58 -8.49
CA GLY A 95 10.80 -9.19 -8.57
C GLY A 95 10.47 -8.71 -9.99
N LYS A 96 10.53 -9.59 -11.00
CA LYS A 96 10.16 -9.28 -12.38
C LYS A 96 8.64 -9.28 -12.56
N LEU A 97 8.14 -8.38 -13.41
CA LEU A 97 6.74 -8.35 -13.82
C LEU A 97 6.34 -9.72 -14.40
N ASN A 98 5.28 -10.31 -13.85
CA ASN A 98 4.76 -11.60 -14.29
C ASN A 98 3.45 -11.46 -15.04
N SER A 99 2.51 -10.69 -14.48
CA SER A 99 1.22 -10.45 -15.10
C SER A 99 0.58 -9.20 -14.56
N GLU A 100 -0.34 -8.64 -15.34
CA GLU A 100 -1.10 -7.46 -14.95
C GLU A 100 -2.44 -7.39 -15.67
N GLY A 101 -3.42 -6.74 -15.03
CA GLY A 101 -4.73 -6.54 -15.61
C GLY A 101 -5.74 -5.99 -14.62
N TYR A 102 -6.98 -5.83 -15.08
CA TYR A 102 -8.05 -5.29 -14.26
C TYR A 102 -8.67 -6.35 -13.36
N PHE A 103 -9.14 -5.93 -12.19
CA PHE A 103 -9.89 -6.79 -11.27
C PHE A 103 -11.21 -6.13 -10.84
N LEU A 104 -12.18 -6.98 -10.52
CA LEU A 104 -13.42 -6.64 -9.83
C LEU A 104 -13.68 -7.70 -8.76
N GLU A 105 -13.87 -7.27 -7.51
CA GLU A 105 -14.10 -8.16 -6.35
C GLU A 105 -13.02 -9.24 -6.19
N ASN A 106 -11.75 -8.85 -6.43
CA ASN A 106 -10.58 -9.73 -6.47
C ASN A 106 -10.56 -10.77 -7.61
N ASN A 107 -11.56 -10.77 -8.50
CA ASN A 107 -11.56 -11.59 -9.71
C ASN A 107 -10.92 -10.82 -10.86
N ARG A 108 -10.17 -11.53 -11.71
CA ARG A 108 -9.64 -10.98 -12.96
C ARG A 108 -10.79 -10.67 -13.91
N ILE A 109 -10.74 -9.52 -14.57
CA ILE A 109 -11.68 -9.13 -15.62
C ILE A 109 -10.94 -8.51 -16.80
N GLY A 110 -11.50 -8.63 -17.99
CA GLY A 110 -10.94 -7.98 -19.17
C GLY A 110 -9.64 -8.64 -19.64
N LEU A 111 -8.88 -7.89 -20.42
CA LEU A 111 -7.58 -8.34 -20.92
C LEU A 111 -6.53 -8.31 -19.81
N TRP A 112 -5.90 -9.46 -19.59
CA TRP A 112 -4.73 -9.63 -18.73
C TRP A 112 -3.51 -9.94 -19.57
N LYS A 113 -2.40 -9.23 -19.30
CA LYS A 113 -1.11 -9.48 -19.93
C LYS A 113 -0.29 -10.40 -19.04
N TYR A 114 0.43 -11.33 -19.67
CA TYR A 114 1.34 -12.26 -19.02
C TYR A 114 2.70 -12.17 -19.69
N TYR A 115 3.75 -12.16 -18.88
CA TYR A 115 5.13 -12.00 -19.30
C TYR A 115 5.91 -13.24 -18.90
N ILE A 116 6.34 -14.00 -19.90
CA ILE A 116 7.16 -15.21 -19.72
C ILE A 116 8.41 -15.05 -20.57
N LYS A 117 9.57 -14.97 -19.91
CA LYS A 117 10.86 -14.68 -20.56
C LYS A 117 10.75 -13.40 -21.39
N ASP A 118 11.03 -13.48 -22.69
CA ASP A 118 11.00 -12.36 -23.64
C ASP A 118 9.67 -12.26 -24.41
N SER A 119 8.65 -13.03 -24.00
CA SER A 119 7.34 -13.06 -24.66
C SER A 119 6.25 -12.50 -23.77
N MET A 120 5.27 -11.88 -24.41
CA MET A 120 4.04 -11.40 -23.79
C MET A 120 2.83 -11.96 -24.52
N TYR A 121 1.85 -12.45 -23.77
CA TYR A 121 0.56 -12.90 -24.30
C TYR A 121 -0.58 -12.35 -23.45
N THR A 122 -1.78 -12.34 -24.03
CA THR A 122 -2.99 -11.85 -23.36
C THR A 122 -4.03 -12.94 -23.18
N ILE A 123 -4.72 -12.91 -22.04
CA ILE A 123 -5.91 -13.72 -21.78
C ILE A 123 -7.09 -12.78 -21.53
N GLN A 124 -8.23 -13.06 -22.15
CA GLN A 124 -9.50 -12.39 -21.86
C GLN A 124 -10.22 -13.12 -20.73
N TYR A 125 -10.53 -12.40 -19.65
CA TYR A 125 -11.35 -12.83 -18.52
C TYR A 125 -12.73 -12.18 -18.54
#